data_AF-A0A451A8U8-F1
#
_entry.id   AF-A0A451A8U8-F1
#
_cell.length_a   1.000
_cell.length_b   1.000
_cell.length_c   1.000
_cell.angle_alpha   90.00
_cell.angle_beta   90.00
_cell.angle_gamma   90.00
#
_symmetry.space_group_name_H-M   'P 1'
#
loop_
_entity.id
_entity.type
_entity.pdbx_description
1 polymer ?
#
loop_
_entity_poly.entity_id
_entity_poly.type
_entity_poly.pdbx_seq_one_letter_code
_entity_poly.pdbx_strand_id
1 'polypeptide(L)'
;MGVFLGNVELFPQGDGPDIQLKVFGDEFYGRYETPAGYTVAYDPKKEKYCYAMLEAGHLVSSGIPTDQPAPDGLAYHIQEDKTVRNEAFARRKEELEAEEPPPPGIFTTLKIKTLRFLVDISHTWRGDLEIELITPHGSIRVKKPDARDSRDDWRRLYTIRGLEGKPMAGNWTLKVADVASGDIGVLDSWRLIVGYTS
;
A
#
# COMPACT_ATOMS: atom_id res chain seq x y z
N MET A 1 -0.72 -6.73 -0.23
CA MET A 1 -1.16 -5.33 -0.09
C MET A 1 -1.58 -4.99 1.33
N GLY A 2 -0.60 -4.65 2.16
CA GLY A 2 -0.82 -3.87 3.39
C GLY A 2 -0.60 -2.41 3.06
N VAL A 3 -1.55 -1.55 3.42
CA VAL A 3 -1.34 -0.10 3.44
C VAL A 3 -0.81 0.24 4.83
N PHE A 4 0.31 0.93 4.92
CA PHE A 4 0.83 1.46 6.17
C PHE A 4 0.38 2.92 6.28
N LEU A 5 -0.62 3.17 7.12
CA LEU A 5 -1.23 4.50 7.31
C LEU A 5 -0.85 5.08 8.66
N GLY A 6 0.24 5.86 8.69
CA GLY A 6 0.61 6.71 9.81
C GLY A 6 0.93 5.97 11.11
N ASN A 7 1.06 4.63 11.05
CA ASN A 7 1.52 3.84 12.19
C ASN A 7 2.91 4.34 12.56
N VAL A 8 3.06 4.65 13.85
CA VAL A 8 4.37 4.95 14.41
C VAL A 8 5.07 3.62 14.62
N GLU A 9 6.09 3.38 13.82
CA GLU A 9 6.96 2.22 13.95
C GLU A 9 8.34 2.66 14.42
N LEU A 10 9.04 1.73 15.05
CA LEU A 10 10.38 1.94 15.59
C LEU A 10 11.40 1.44 14.56
N PHE A 11 12.25 2.33 14.08
CA PHE A 11 13.25 2.04 13.06
C PHE A 11 14.65 2.08 13.64
N PRO A 12 15.49 1.07 13.36
CA PRO A 12 16.87 1.09 13.80
C PRO A 12 17.66 2.21 13.10
N GLN A 13 18.61 2.77 13.84
CA GLN A 13 19.67 3.65 13.33
C GLN A 13 21.02 3.01 13.63
N GLY A 14 22.03 3.23 12.79
CA GLY A 14 23.37 2.70 13.05
C GLY A 14 24.03 3.45 14.21
N ASP A 15 24.10 4.78 14.12
CA ASP A 15 24.75 5.65 15.10
C ASP A 15 23.74 6.33 16.06
N GLY A 16 22.82 5.59 16.67
CA GLY A 16 21.86 6.21 17.58
C GLY A 16 20.79 5.26 18.13
N PRO A 17 19.93 5.76 19.04
CA PRO A 17 18.75 5.00 19.45
C PRO A 17 17.79 4.86 18.27
N ASP A 18 16.99 3.80 18.30
CA ASP A 18 15.93 3.63 17.33
C ASP A 18 14.97 4.84 17.33
N ILE A 19 14.47 5.17 16.14
CA ILE A 19 13.61 6.33 15.92
C ILE A 19 12.18 5.92 15.66
N GLN A 20 11.24 6.65 16.25
CA GLN A 20 9.82 6.54 15.93
C GLN A 20 9.50 7.32 14.64
N LEU A 21 8.99 6.62 13.63
CA LEU A 21 8.56 7.23 12.38
C LEU A 21 7.14 6.78 12.03
N LYS A 22 6.33 7.74 11.57
CA LYS A 22 5.06 7.49 10.89
C LYS A 22 5.37 6.97 9.49
N VAL A 23 4.89 5.78 9.19
CA VAL A 23 5.04 5.16 7.87
C VAL A 23 3.81 5.48 7.03
N PHE A 24 4.01 5.96 5.81
CA PHE A 24 2.96 6.25 4.85
C PHE A 24 3.25 5.53 3.55
N GLY A 25 2.28 4.76 3.05
CA GLY A 25 2.35 4.18 1.71
C GLY A 25 1.91 2.73 1.64
N ASP A 26 2.39 2.03 0.62
CA ASP A 26 2.06 0.64 0.30
C ASP A 26 3.33 -0.15 -0.11
N GLU A 27 3.12 -1.36 -0.61
CA GLU A 27 4.20 -2.28 -1.03
C GLU A 27 5.02 -1.79 -2.25
N PHE A 28 4.58 -0.72 -2.91
CA PHE A 28 5.21 -0.14 -4.10
C PHE A 28 5.84 1.23 -3.83
N TYR A 29 5.34 1.97 -2.82
CA TYR A 29 5.85 3.27 -2.45
C TYR A 29 5.69 3.53 -0.95
N GLY A 30 6.77 3.88 -0.26
CA GLY A 30 6.77 4.21 1.17
C GLY A 30 7.51 5.50 1.47
N ARG A 31 6.95 6.31 2.37
CA ARG A 31 7.54 7.54 2.89
C ARG A 31 7.44 7.55 4.40
N TYR A 32 8.46 8.14 5.03
CA TYR A 32 8.58 8.18 6.48
C TYR A 32 8.52 9.63 6.97
N GLU A 33 7.85 9.85 8.08
CA GLU A 33 7.81 11.15 8.74
C GLU A 33 8.07 11.02 10.25
N THR A 34 8.68 12.02 10.85
CA THR A 34 8.71 12.16 12.30
C THR A 34 7.28 12.30 12.85
N PRO A 35 7.03 12.05 14.16
CA PRO A 35 5.72 12.29 14.76
C PRO A 35 5.22 13.73 14.58
N ALA A 36 6.15 14.69 14.48
CA ALA A 36 5.92 16.11 14.23
C ALA A 36 5.58 16.46 12.76
N GLY A 37 5.64 15.50 11.82
CA GLY A 37 5.23 15.68 10.43
C GLY A 37 6.35 16.07 9.45
N TYR A 38 7.60 16.11 9.90
CA TYR A 38 8.73 16.29 8.98
C TYR A 38 9.03 14.98 8.25
N THR A 39 9.06 15.03 6.92
CA THR A 39 9.50 13.92 6.09
C THR A 39 11.00 13.66 6.30
N VAL A 40 11.38 12.38 6.32
CA VAL A 40 12.76 11.96 6.56
C VAL A 40 13.27 11.06 5.45
N ALA A 41 14.59 11.09 5.26
CA ALA A 41 15.33 10.18 4.39
C ALA A 41 16.47 9.56 5.18
N TYR A 42 16.77 8.28 4.94
CA TYR A 42 17.92 7.63 5.57
C TYR A 42 19.21 8.06 4.88
N ASP A 43 20.15 8.58 5.65
CA ASP A 43 21.47 8.99 5.17
C ASP A 43 22.49 7.87 5.44
N PRO A 44 22.96 7.14 4.41
CA PRO A 44 23.86 6.00 4.61
C PRO A 44 25.26 6.42 5.08
N LYS A 45 25.66 7.69 4.90
CA LYS A 45 26.98 8.16 5.38
C LYS A 45 26.96 8.47 6.88
N LYS A 46 25.79 8.80 7.41
CA LYS A 46 25.56 9.11 8.83
C LYS A 46 24.93 7.95 9.59
N GLU A 47 24.43 6.94 8.87
CA GLU A 47 23.65 5.82 9.39
C GLU A 47 22.46 6.28 10.25
N LYS A 48 21.81 7.38 9.84
CA LYS A 48 20.72 8.04 10.56
C LYS A 48 19.62 8.48 9.63
N TYR A 49 18.41 8.61 10.17
CA TYR A 49 17.35 9.36 9.50
C TYR A 49 17.59 10.85 9.65
N CYS A 50 17.65 11.54 8.52
CA CYS A 50 17.79 12.98 8.42
C CYS A 50 16.50 13.58 7.89
N TYR A 51 16.28 14.87 8.16
CA TYR A 51 15.21 15.61 7.51
C TYR A 51 15.37 15.51 5.99
N ALA A 52 14.27 15.26 5.28
CA ALA A 52 14.29 15.21 3.83
C ALA A 52 14.04 16.60 3.24
N MET A 53 14.56 16.84 2.04
CA MET A 53 14.23 17.99 1.21
C MET A 53 13.95 17.52 -0.21
N LEU A 54 13.29 18.37 -1.01
CA LEU A 54 13.06 18.08 -2.42
C LEU A 54 14.18 18.66 -3.28
N GLU A 55 14.83 17.80 -4.04
CA GLU A 55 15.81 18.18 -5.06
C GLU A 55 15.42 17.52 -6.39
N ALA A 56 15.16 18.34 -7.41
CA ALA A 56 14.68 17.88 -8.72
C ALA A 56 13.48 16.91 -8.65
N GLY A 57 12.57 17.11 -7.69
CA GLY A 57 11.38 16.27 -7.50
C GLY A 57 11.60 14.99 -6.67
N HIS A 58 12.85 14.71 -6.24
CA HIS A 58 13.21 13.57 -5.42
C HIS A 58 13.38 13.96 -3.94
N LEU A 59 13.00 13.06 -3.02
CA LEU A 59 13.33 13.23 -1.61
C LEU A 59 14.80 12.88 -1.38
N VAL A 60 15.57 13.85 -0.90
CA VAL A 60 16.99 13.69 -0.59
C VAL A 60 17.26 14.04 0.87
N SER A 61 18.27 13.41 1.47
CA SER A 61 18.72 13.74 2.83
C SER A 61 19.25 15.17 2.89
N SER A 62 18.76 15.97 3.84
CA SER A 62 19.35 17.28 4.19
C SER A 62 20.71 17.16 4.89
N GLY A 63 21.08 15.96 5.36
CA GLY A 63 22.25 15.72 6.19
C GLY A 63 22.11 16.20 7.65
N ILE A 64 20.96 16.79 8.02
CA ILE A 64 20.63 17.18 9.40
C ILE A 64 19.81 16.05 10.03
N PRO A 65 20.33 15.31 11.03
CA PRO A 65 19.61 14.25 11.69
C PRO A 65 18.42 14.80 12.49
N THR A 66 17.41 13.97 12.69
CA THR A 66 16.17 14.34 13.40
C THR A 66 16.34 14.50 14.92
N ASP A 67 17.52 14.17 15.45
CA ASP A 67 17.91 14.47 16.84
C ASP A 67 18.39 15.93 17.02
N GLN A 68 18.55 16.67 15.91
CA GLN A 68 18.88 18.09 15.87
C GLN A 68 17.65 18.93 15.49
N PRO A 69 17.68 20.25 15.75
CA PRO A 69 16.63 21.15 15.29
C PRO A 69 16.41 21.04 13.77
N ALA A 70 15.16 21.04 13.34
CA ALA A 70 14.81 21.07 11.93
C ALA A 70 15.37 22.34 11.27
N PRO A 71 15.88 22.25 10.02
CA PRO A 71 16.34 23.42 9.29
C PRO A 71 15.21 24.44 9.09
N ASP A 72 15.57 25.72 9.12
CA ASP A 72 14.63 26.81 8.96
C ASP A 72 13.89 26.74 7.62
N GLY A 73 12.57 26.94 7.65
CA GLY A 73 11.73 26.96 6.45
C GLY A 73 11.43 25.57 5.87
N LEU A 74 11.80 24.48 6.55
CA LEU A 74 11.48 23.14 6.10
C LEU A 74 9.97 22.89 6.12
N ALA A 75 9.41 22.53 4.96
CA ALA A 75 7.99 22.21 4.84
C ALA A 75 7.66 20.84 5.46
N TYR A 76 6.48 20.75 6.06
CA TYR A 76 5.94 19.48 6.56
C TYR A 76 5.38 18.64 5.41
N HIS A 77 5.34 17.32 5.61
CA HIS A 77 4.65 16.37 4.73
C HIS A 77 5.04 16.45 3.25
N ILE A 78 6.28 16.80 2.94
CA ILE A 78 6.77 16.89 1.56
C ILE A 78 6.77 15.51 0.89
N GLN A 79 6.40 15.46 -0.39
CA GLN A 79 6.36 14.25 -1.21
C GLN A 79 7.18 14.45 -2.46
N GLU A 80 7.74 13.35 -2.97
CA GLU A 80 8.28 13.33 -4.32
C GLU A 80 7.24 13.74 -5.35
N ASP A 81 7.73 14.32 -6.43
CA ASP A 81 6.90 14.71 -7.56
C ASP A 81 6.10 13.52 -8.07
N LYS A 82 4.89 13.81 -8.56
CA LYS A 82 3.96 12.77 -9.01
C LYS A 82 4.59 11.86 -10.08
N THR A 83 5.41 12.40 -10.97
CA THR A 83 6.13 11.64 -12.00
C THR A 83 7.13 10.66 -11.39
N VAL A 84 7.95 11.13 -10.43
CA VAL A 84 8.93 10.29 -9.71
C VAL A 84 8.23 9.14 -8.97
N ARG A 85 7.11 9.44 -8.28
CA ARG A 85 6.33 8.41 -7.58
C ARG A 85 5.72 7.39 -8.54
N ASN A 86 5.17 7.85 -9.67
CA ASN A 86 4.61 6.96 -10.68
C ASN A 86 5.69 6.05 -11.31
N GLU A 87 6.88 6.58 -11.57
CA GLU A 87 8.03 5.82 -12.09
C GLU A 87 8.53 4.79 -11.07
N ALA A 88 8.64 5.18 -9.80
CA ALA A 88 9.02 4.26 -8.72
C ALA A 88 8.01 3.11 -8.56
N PHE A 89 6.71 3.43 -8.63
CA PHE A 89 5.65 2.42 -8.63
C PHE A 89 5.77 1.46 -9.82
N ALA A 90 5.96 2.00 -11.03
CA ALA A 90 6.09 1.18 -12.24
C ALA A 90 7.31 0.24 -12.15
N ARG A 91 8.46 0.76 -11.72
CA ARG A 91 9.68 -0.04 -11.53
C ARG A 91 9.49 -1.14 -10.50
N ARG A 92 8.91 -0.83 -9.33
CA ARG A 92 8.72 -1.84 -8.27
C ARG A 92 7.74 -2.92 -8.68
N LYS A 93 6.71 -2.56 -9.44
CA LYS A 93 5.79 -3.51 -10.06
C LYS A 93 6.51 -4.43 -11.05
N GLU A 94 7.36 -3.88 -11.93
CA GLU A 94 8.17 -4.68 -12.86
C GLU A 94 9.15 -5.61 -12.12
N GLU A 95 9.80 -5.16 -11.05
CA GLU A 95 10.66 -6.00 -10.22
C GLU A 95 9.90 -7.17 -9.58
N LEU A 96 8.72 -6.90 -9.01
CA LEU A 96 7.87 -7.94 -8.42
C LEU A 96 7.30 -8.91 -9.46
N GLU A 97 7.08 -8.44 -10.68
CA GLU A 97 6.69 -9.29 -11.81
C GLU A 97 7.88 -10.09 -12.38
N ALA A 98 9.12 -9.63 -12.16
CA ALA A 98 10.36 -10.26 -12.61
C ALA A 98 10.99 -11.23 -11.59
N GLU A 99 10.66 -11.14 -10.29
CA GLU A 99 11.06 -12.16 -9.32
C GLU A 99 10.35 -13.49 -9.67
N GLU A 100 11.14 -14.56 -9.89
CA GLU A 100 10.57 -15.89 -10.06
C GLU A 100 9.70 -16.24 -8.85
N PRO A 101 8.51 -16.84 -9.05
CA PRO A 101 7.63 -17.17 -7.95
C PRO A 101 8.39 -18.03 -6.94
N PRO A 102 8.22 -17.79 -5.62
CA PRO A 102 8.94 -18.54 -4.60
C PRO A 102 8.75 -20.04 -4.85
N PRO A 103 9.79 -20.87 -4.65
CA PRO A 103 9.72 -22.30 -4.90
C PRO A 103 8.47 -22.89 -4.23
N PRO A 104 7.77 -23.83 -4.88
CA PRO A 104 6.50 -24.39 -4.39
C PRO A 104 6.54 -24.78 -2.91
N GLY A 105 6.02 -23.91 -2.03
CA GLY A 105 5.73 -24.27 -0.65
C GLY A 105 4.52 -25.20 -0.56
N ILE A 106 4.23 -25.67 0.65
CA ILE A 106 3.11 -26.58 1.00
C ILE A 106 1.74 -26.09 0.47
N PHE A 107 1.62 -24.80 0.14
CA PHE A 107 0.45 -24.15 -0.45
C PHE A 107 0.08 -24.60 -1.87
N THR A 108 0.99 -25.25 -2.61
CA THR A 108 0.73 -25.68 -3.99
C THR A 108 -0.18 -26.91 -4.10
N THR A 109 -0.30 -27.71 -3.04
CA THR A 109 -1.20 -28.87 -3.01
C THR A 109 -2.59 -28.51 -2.47
N LEU A 110 -2.71 -27.39 -1.75
CA LEU A 110 -3.95 -26.98 -1.12
C LEU A 110 -4.92 -26.38 -2.16
N LYS A 111 -6.12 -26.94 -2.18
CA LYS A 111 -7.21 -26.52 -3.06
C LYS A 111 -8.22 -25.69 -2.30
N ILE A 112 -8.76 -24.67 -2.97
CA ILE A 112 -9.82 -23.82 -2.43
C ILE A 112 -11.10 -24.66 -2.27
N LYS A 113 -11.69 -24.64 -1.08
CA LYS A 113 -13.02 -25.19 -0.79
C LYS A 113 -14.06 -24.10 -0.70
N THR A 114 -13.72 -23.00 -0.02
CA THR A 114 -14.56 -21.81 0.09
C THR A 114 -13.66 -20.58 0.07
N LEU A 115 -14.14 -19.50 -0.55
CA LEU A 115 -13.45 -18.22 -0.54
C LEU A 115 -14.41 -17.12 -0.16
N ARG A 116 -14.05 -16.33 0.85
CA ARG A 116 -14.72 -15.08 1.18
C ARG A 116 -13.75 -13.92 1.08
N PHE A 117 -14.22 -12.81 0.51
CA PHE A 117 -13.46 -11.58 0.34
C PHE A 117 -14.15 -10.46 1.10
N LEU A 118 -13.47 -9.91 2.11
CA LEU A 118 -13.91 -8.73 2.84
C LEU A 118 -13.18 -7.51 2.28
N VAL A 119 -13.91 -6.43 2.06
CA VAL A 119 -13.37 -5.12 1.72
C VAL A 119 -14.07 -4.04 2.54
N ASP A 120 -13.28 -3.11 3.04
CA ASP A 120 -13.69 -1.92 3.79
C ASP A 120 -13.00 -0.71 3.18
N ILE A 121 -13.80 0.21 2.64
CA ILE A 121 -13.35 1.44 1.99
C ILE A 121 -14.21 2.57 2.53
N SER A 122 -13.57 3.58 3.10
CA SER A 122 -14.19 4.86 3.40
C SER A 122 -14.16 5.72 2.14
N HIS A 123 -15.31 6.19 1.67
CA HIS A 123 -15.40 7.00 0.44
C HIS A 123 -16.59 7.95 0.53
N THR A 124 -16.40 9.18 0.09
CA THR A 124 -17.42 10.23 0.11
C THR A 124 -18.53 9.99 -0.93
N TRP A 125 -18.23 9.23 -1.99
CA TRP A 125 -19.24 8.77 -2.96
C TRP A 125 -18.97 7.34 -3.43
N ARG A 126 -19.60 6.33 -2.81
CA ARG A 126 -19.27 4.91 -3.13
C ARG A 126 -19.75 4.47 -4.52
N GLY A 127 -20.59 5.27 -5.17
CA GLY A 127 -21.05 5.06 -6.53
C GLY A 127 -19.91 5.01 -7.53
N ASP A 128 -18.79 5.68 -7.24
CA ASP A 128 -17.69 5.81 -8.21
C ASP A 128 -16.65 4.70 -8.08
N LEU A 129 -16.77 3.86 -7.04
CA LEU A 129 -15.85 2.76 -6.81
C LEU A 129 -16.07 1.63 -7.82
N GLU A 130 -14.99 1.24 -8.49
CA GLU A 130 -14.83 -0.03 -9.19
C GLU A 130 -13.88 -0.93 -8.38
N ILE A 131 -14.30 -2.17 -8.10
CA ILE A 131 -13.53 -3.11 -7.28
C ILE A 131 -13.43 -4.45 -7.98
N GLU A 132 -12.20 -4.93 -8.14
CA GLU A 132 -11.85 -6.19 -8.80
C GLU A 132 -10.83 -6.97 -7.98
N LEU A 133 -11.13 -8.25 -7.73
CA LEU A 133 -10.19 -9.20 -7.14
C LEU A 133 -9.56 -10.01 -8.27
N ILE A 134 -8.26 -9.84 -8.47
CA ILE A 134 -7.47 -10.61 -9.43
C ILE A 134 -6.90 -11.82 -8.69
N THR A 135 -7.26 -13.01 -9.16
CA THR A 135 -6.84 -14.28 -8.58
C THR A 135 -5.81 -14.96 -9.48
N PRO A 136 -5.09 -15.99 -8.99
CA PRO A 136 -4.22 -16.80 -9.84
C PRO A 136 -4.95 -17.46 -11.03
N HIS A 137 -6.28 -17.52 -10.98
CA HIS A 137 -7.14 -18.16 -11.98
C HIS A 137 -7.93 -17.16 -12.82
N GLY A 138 -7.64 -15.86 -12.69
CA GLY A 138 -8.30 -14.78 -13.42
C GLY A 138 -8.99 -13.75 -12.50
N SER A 139 -9.61 -12.75 -13.12
CA SER A 139 -10.17 -11.59 -12.41
C SER A 139 -11.66 -11.73 -12.13
N ILE A 140 -12.08 -11.24 -10.95
CA ILE A 140 -13.46 -11.26 -10.46
C ILE A 140 -13.85 -9.84 -10.07
N ARG A 141 -14.70 -9.21 -10.87
CA ARG A 141 -15.27 -7.89 -10.55
C ARG A 141 -16.36 -8.05 -9.51
N VAL A 142 -16.17 -7.45 -8.34
CA VAL A 142 -17.10 -7.54 -7.20
C VAL A 142 -17.95 -6.28 -7.02
N LYS A 143 -17.52 -5.16 -7.63
CA LYS A 143 -18.31 -3.94 -7.73
C LYS A 143 -18.00 -3.21 -9.02
N LYS A 144 -19.04 -2.69 -9.66
CA LYS A 144 -18.97 -1.73 -10.76
C LYS A 144 -19.39 -0.33 -10.27
N PRO A 145 -18.99 0.73 -10.97
CA PRO A 145 -19.52 2.06 -10.74
C PRO A 145 -21.04 2.10 -10.95
N ASP A 146 -21.71 2.90 -10.14
CA ASP A 146 -23.15 3.17 -10.20
C ASP A 146 -23.40 4.62 -9.75
N ALA A 147 -23.61 5.51 -10.72
CA ALA A 147 -23.86 6.93 -10.49
C ALA A 147 -25.12 7.21 -9.64
N ARG A 148 -25.98 6.21 -9.43
CA ARG A 148 -27.17 6.32 -8.57
C ARG A 148 -26.90 5.97 -7.10
N ASP A 149 -25.72 5.44 -6.78
CA ASP A 149 -25.36 5.02 -5.42
C ASP A 149 -24.56 6.12 -4.71
N SER A 150 -25.24 7.23 -4.40
CA SER A 150 -24.67 8.44 -3.78
C SER A 150 -24.42 8.33 -2.29
N ARG A 151 -24.20 7.11 -1.77
CA ARG A 151 -23.98 6.87 -0.35
C ARG A 151 -22.50 6.79 -0.06
N ASP A 152 -22.14 7.11 1.16
CA ASP A 152 -20.77 6.98 1.64
C ASP A 152 -20.44 5.51 1.94
N ASP A 153 -19.14 5.21 1.99
CA ASP A 153 -18.52 3.98 2.45
C ASP A 153 -18.94 2.68 1.75
N TRP A 154 -17.96 1.81 1.50
CA TRP A 154 -18.18 0.47 0.97
C TRP A 154 -17.58 -0.61 1.86
N ARG A 155 -18.40 -1.14 2.76
CA ARG A 155 -18.09 -2.31 3.60
C ARG A 155 -18.86 -3.53 3.13
N ARG A 156 -18.18 -4.52 2.58
CA ARG A 156 -18.83 -5.75 2.07
C ARG A 156 -18.00 -7.00 2.30
N LEU A 157 -18.71 -8.07 2.65
CA LEU A 157 -18.21 -9.44 2.63
C LEU A 157 -18.83 -10.17 1.43
N TYR A 158 -18.00 -10.56 0.49
CA TYR A 158 -18.37 -11.33 -0.68
C TYR A 158 -18.09 -12.82 -0.47
N THR A 159 -19.01 -13.67 -0.90
CA THR A 159 -18.72 -15.10 -1.10
C THR A 159 -18.33 -15.29 -2.56
N ILE A 160 -17.09 -15.68 -2.80
CA ILE A 160 -16.57 -15.92 -4.14
C ILE A 160 -16.82 -17.40 -4.50
N ARG A 161 -17.40 -17.61 -5.68
CA ARG A 161 -17.72 -18.93 -6.21
C ARG A 161 -16.99 -19.16 -7.52
N GLY A 162 -16.84 -20.42 -7.93
CA GLY A 162 -16.19 -20.81 -9.20
C GLY A 162 -14.69 -21.05 -9.09
N LEU A 163 -14.14 -21.02 -7.88
CA LEU A 163 -12.73 -21.32 -7.60
C LEU A 163 -12.56 -22.63 -6.82
N GLU A 164 -13.64 -23.33 -6.50
CA GLU A 164 -13.61 -24.58 -5.76
C GLU A 164 -12.76 -25.63 -6.50
N GLY A 165 -11.87 -26.31 -5.77
CA GLY A 165 -10.94 -27.30 -6.31
C GLY A 165 -9.71 -26.72 -7.01
N LYS A 166 -9.64 -25.40 -7.23
CA LYS A 166 -8.46 -24.74 -7.81
C LYS A 166 -7.32 -24.63 -6.78
N PRO A 167 -6.05 -24.72 -7.20
CA PRO A 167 -4.91 -24.46 -6.33
C PRO A 167 -5.00 -23.06 -5.73
N MET A 168 -4.74 -22.91 -4.43
CA MET A 168 -4.76 -21.59 -3.80
C MET A 168 -3.47 -20.79 -4.00
N ALA A 169 -2.38 -21.47 -4.37
CA ALA A 169 -1.08 -20.84 -4.63
C ALA A 169 -1.10 -19.90 -5.83
N GLY A 170 -0.30 -18.83 -5.74
CA GLY A 170 -0.16 -17.79 -6.75
C GLY A 170 -0.50 -16.40 -6.20
N ASN A 171 -0.45 -15.41 -7.08
CA ASN A 171 -0.64 -14.01 -6.71
C ASN A 171 -2.13 -13.65 -6.61
N TRP A 172 -2.47 -12.93 -5.53
CA TRP A 172 -3.80 -12.37 -5.30
C TRP A 172 -3.67 -10.86 -5.17
N THR A 173 -4.37 -10.13 -6.04
CA THR A 173 -4.25 -8.68 -6.16
C THR A 173 -5.64 -8.06 -6.04
N LEU A 174 -5.77 -7.04 -5.18
CA LEU A 174 -6.97 -6.21 -5.12
C LEU A 174 -6.74 -4.96 -5.97
N LYS A 175 -7.66 -4.68 -6.89
CA LYS A 175 -7.73 -3.42 -7.63
C LYS A 175 -8.94 -2.63 -7.17
N VAL A 176 -8.71 -1.40 -6.74
CA VAL A 176 -9.74 -0.41 -6.40
C VAL A 176 -9.48 0.82 -7.26
N ALA A 177 -10.52 1.31 -7.92
CA ALA A 177 -10.46 2.55 -8.69
C ALA A 177 -11.66 3.42 -8.32
N ASP A 178 -11.41 4.70 -8.10
CA ASP A 178 -12.44 5.74 -8.20
C ASP A 178 -12.44 6.24 -9.65
N VAL A 179 -13.58 6.11 -10.33
CA VAL A 179 -13.71 6.47 -11.75
C VAL A 179 -14.31 7.86 -11.98
N ALA A 180 -14.66 8.58 -10.92
CA ALA A 180 -15.10 9.96 -10.99
C ALA A 180 -14.05 10.88 -10.35
N SER A 181 -14.10 12.16 -10.70
CA SER A 181 -13.22 13.18 -10.13
C SER A 181 -14.00 14.05 -9.14
N GLY A 182 -13.44 14.31 -7.97
CA GLY A 182 -13.99 15.25 -6.99
C GLY A 182 -14.09 14.67 -5.59
N ASP A 183 -14.20 13.35 -5.50
CA ASP A 183 -14.28 12.62 -4.25
C ASP A 183 -12.91 12.05 -3.84
N ILE A 184 -12.77 11.79 -2.56
CA ILE A 184 -11.58 11.20 -1.96
C ILE A 184 -12.04 10.08 -1.04
N GLY A 185 -11.30 8.99 -1.04
CA GLY A 185 -11.47 7.93 -0.06
C GLY A 185 -10.19 7.17 0.25
N VAL A 186 -10.33 6.19 1.13
CA VAL A 186 -9.27 5.40 1.71
C VAL A 186 -9.68 3.94 1.69
N LEU A 187 -8.81 3.07 1.18
CA LEU A 187 -8.95 1.62 1.40
C LEU A 187 -8.50 1.32 2.83
N ASP A 188 -9.45 1.09 3.73
CA ASP A 188 -9.17 0.85 5.15
C ASP A 188 -8.62 -0.55 5.38
N SER A 189 -9.27 -1.56 4.79
CA SER A 189 -8.79 -2.95 4.89
C SER A 189 -9.37 -3.88 3.82
N TRP A 190 -8.67 -4.98 3.58
CA TRP A 190 -9.22 -6.12 2.84
C TRP A 190 -8.69 -7.45 3.40
N ARG A 191 -9.48 -8.51 3.28
CA ARG A 191 -9.11 -9.85 3.75
C ARG A 191 -9.64 -10.95 2.84
N LEU A 192 -8.86 -12.01 2.66
CA LEU A 192 -9.32 -13.28 2.09
C LEU A 192 -9.45 -14.31 3.20
N ILE A 193 -10.60 -14.98 3.26
CA ILE A 193 -10.86 -16.09 4.18
C ILE A 193 -11.05 -17.34 3.32
N VAL A 194 -10.04 -18.20 3.33
CA VAL A 194 -9.98 -19.41 2.50
C VAL A 194 -10.26 -20.63 3.37
N GLY A 195 -11.34 -21.34 3.09
CA GLY A 195 -11.45 -22.75 3.48
C GLY A 195 -10.74 -23.58 2.43
N TYR A 196 -9.88 -24.51 2.83
CA TYR A 196 -9.07 -25.32 1.91
C TYR A 196 -9.19 -26.82 2.18
N THR A 197 -8.75 -27.62 1.21
CA THR A 197 -8.57 -29.07 1.32
C THR A 197 -7.18 -29.45 0.83
N SER A 198 -6.55 -30.43 1.47
CA SER A 198 -5.37 -31.13 0.96
C SER A 198 -5.71 -32.08 -0.19
#